data_AF-A0A7K0ZL46-F1
#
_entry.id   AF-A0A7K0ZL46-F1
#
_cell.length_a   1.000
_cell.length_b   1.000
_cell.length_c   1.000
_cell.angle_alpha   90.00
_cell.angle_beta   90.00
_cell.angle_gamma   90.00
#
_symmetry.space_group_name_H-M   'P 1'
#
loop_
_entity.id
_entity.type
_entity.pdbx_description
1 polymer ?
#
loop_
_entity_poly.entity_id
_entity_poly.type
_entity_poly.pdbx_seq_one_letter_code
_entity_poly.pdbx_strand_id
1 'polypeptide(L)' 'MPRAVVLSHHDIAHELGHLGPWLDRRGFALERIYREEPRSLPDADLLIVMGSPTSVATGHCLAPAEDEIRLVKEWV' A
#
# COMPACT_ATOMS: atom_id res chain seq x y z
N MET A 1 4.24 19.48 -3.23
CA MET A 1 4.66 18.29 -3.98
C MET A 1 3.63 17.21 -3.67
N PRO A 2 2.95 16.61 -4.66
CA PRO A 2 1.92 15.62 -4.39
C PRO A 2 2.52 14.40 -3.68
N ARG A 3 1.82 13.79 -2.74
CA ARG A 3 2.29 12.66 -1.94
C ARG A 3 1.66 11.36 -2.43
N ALA A 4 2.49 10.34 -2.61
CA ALA A 4 2.07 8.98 -2.90
C ALA A 4 2.52 8.06 -1.77
N VAL A 5 1.59 7.27 -1.25
CA VAL A 5 1.82 6.27 -0.22
C VAL A 5 1.77 4.90 -0.88
N VAL A 6 2.80 4.09 -0.68
CA VAL A 6 2.85 2.71 -1.16
C VAL A 6 2.76 1.76 0.02
N LEU A 7 1.68 0.97 0.06
CA LEU A 7 1.51 -0.14 0.97
C LEU A 7 2.01 -1.43 0.33
N SER A 8 3.07 -2.02 0.91
CA SER A 8 3.71 -3.24 0.41
C SER A 8 4.09 -4.20 1.54
N HIS A 9 4.38 -5.46 1.20
CA HIS A 9 5.11 -6.36 2.10
C HIS A 9 6.61 -6.05 2.01
N HIS A 10 7.39 -6.27 3.07
CA HIS A 10 8.85 -6.04 3.07
C HIS A 10 9.55 -6.93 2.05
N ASP A 11 9.26 -8.23 2.10
CA ASP A 11 9.96 -9.22 1.28
C ASP A 11 9.42 -9.37 -0.16
N ILE A 12 8.17 -8.97 -0.42
CA ILE A 12 7.50 -9.18 -1.71
C ILE A 12 6.78 -7.91 -2.15
N ALA A 13 6.92 -7.55 -3.42
CA ALA A 13 6.30 -6.36 -4.02
C ALA A 13 6.71 -5.01 -3.38
N HIS A 14 7.84 -4.99 -2.67
CA HIS A 14 8.50 -3.76 -2.22
C HIS A 14 9.12 -2.98 -3.38
N GLU A 15 9.63 -3.68 -4.40
CA GLU A 15 10.19 -3.04 -5.60
C GLU A 15 9.07 -2.39 -6.43
N LEU A 16 9.24 -1.10 -6.76
CA LEU A 16 8.20 -0.36 -7.50
C LEU A 16 8.19 -0.67 -9.00
N GLY A 17 9.27 -1.25 -9.55
CA GLY A 17 9.39 -1.51 -10.98
C GLY A 17 9.02 -0.28 -11.81
N HIS A 18 8.02 -0.43 -12.69
CA HIS A 18 7.53 0.66 -13.54
C HIS A 18 6.81 1.80 -12.79
N LEU A 19 6.34 1.58 -11.56
CA LEU A 19 5.66 2.61 -10.76
C LEU A 19 6.63 3.71 -10.29
N GLY A 20 7.87 3.36 -9.95
CA GLY A 20 8.87 4.33 -9.49
C GLY A 20 9.12 5.43 -10.52
N PRO A 21 9.58 5.11 -11.74
CA PRO A 21 9.76 6.10 -12.81
C PRO A 21 8.46 6.82 -13.21
N TRP A 22 7.30 6.22 -12.99
CA TRP A 22 6.01 6.87 -13.25
C TRP A 22 5.68 7.95 -12.22
N LEU A 23 5.97 7.69 -10.94
CA LEU A 23 5.82 8.62 -9.81
C LEU A 23 6.83 9.77 -9.92
N ASP A 24 8.09 9.47 -10.19
CA ASP A 24 9.17 10.45 -10.31
C ASP A 24 8.86 11.46 -11.43
N ARG A 25 8.44 10.98 -12.61
CA ARG A 25 8.06 11.85 -13.74
C ARG A 25 6.88 12.77 -13.45
N ARG A 26 6.07 12.46 -12.43
CA ARG A 26 4.94 13.28 -11.97
C ARG A 26 5.28 14.13 -10.75
N GLY A 27 6.53 14.04 -10.26
CA GLY A 27 6.99 14.81 -9.11
C GLY A 27 6.31 14.40 -7.80
N PHE A 28 5.96 13.12 -7.63
CA PHE A 28 5.43 12.64 -6.35
C PHE A 28 6.53 12.53 -5.29
N ALA A 29 6.21 12.94 -4.07
CA ALA A 29 6.92 12.54 -2.86
C ALA A 29 6.46 11.14 -2.47
N LEU A 30 7.38 10.18 -2.45
CA LEU A 30 7.07 8.79 -2.10
C LEU A 30 7.22 8.55 -0.59
N GLU A 31 6.19 7.96 0.01
CA GLU A 31 6.23 7.37 1.34
C GLU A 31 5.91 5.87 1.26
N ARG A 32 6.65 5.05 2.00
CA ARG A 32 6.47 3.60 2.02
C ARG A 32 5.98 3.17 3.39
N ILE A 33 4.95 2.35 3.40
CA ILE A 33 4.42 1.70 4.60
C ILE A 33 4.37 0.19 4.38
N TYR A 34 4.61 -0.55 5.45
CA TYR A 34 4.74 -2.00 5.39
C TYR A 34 3.63 -2.70 6.16
N ARG A 35 3.22 -3.87 5.69
CA ARG A 35 2.12 -4.64 6.29
C ARG A 35 2.46 -5.22 7.66
N GLU A 36 3.74 -5.43 7.89
CA GLU A 36 4.35 -6.04 9.06
C GLU A 36 4.55 -5.04 10.21
N GLU A 37 4.31 -3.75 9.94
CA GLU A 37 4.41 -2.67 10.90
C GLU A 37 3.01 -2.19 11.34
N PRO A 38 2.85 -1.70 12.60
CA PRO A 38 1.62 -1.05 13.01
C PRO A 38 1.28 0.10 12.06
N ARG A 39 0.06 0.09 11.52
CA ARG A 39 -0.26 0.91 10.34
C ARG A 39 -1.53 1.72 10.53
N SER A 40 -1.40 3.03 10.37
CA SER A 40 -2.44 3.93 9.90
C SER A 40 -2.08 4.35 8.48
N LEU A 41 -3.09 4.58 7.64
CA LEU A 41 -2.85 5.13 6.30
C LEU A 41 -2.74 6.66 6.43
N PRO A 42 -1.58 7.27 6.09
CA PRO A 42 -1.45 8.72 6.17
C PRO A 42 -2.27 9.42 5.08
N ASP A 43 -2.59 10.68 5.33
CA ASP A 43 -3.24 11.54 4.34
C ASP A 43 -2.28 11.83 3.17
N ALA A 44 -2.74 11.59 1.94
CA ALA A 44 -1.95 11.66 0.72
C ALA A 44 -2.83 11.79 -0.53
N ASP A 45 -2.25 12.25 -1.64
CA ASP A 45 -2.97 12.40 -2.91
C ASP A 45 -3.18 11.07 -3.65
N LEU A 46 -2.37 10.05 -3.33
CA LEU A 46 -2.42 8.74 -3.97
C LEU A 46 -2.03 7.63 -2.98
N LEU A 47 -2.89 6.62 -2.87
CA LEU A 47 -2.58 5.34 -2.21
C LEU A 47 -2.38 4.24 -3.26
N ILE A 48 -1.25 3.55 -3.20
CA ILE A 48 -0.94 2.39 -4.03
C ILE A 48 -0.84 1.16 -3.13
N VAL A 49 -1.75 0.21 -3.33
CA VAL A 49 -1.75 -1.07 -2.61
C VAL A 49 -1.06 -2.12 -3.50
N MET A 50 0.13 -2.54 -3.10
CA MET A 50 0.90 -3.56 -3.81
C MET A 50 0.37 -4.96 -3.49
N GLY A 51 0.63 -5.91 -4.38
CA GLY A 51 0.32 -7.32 -4.14
C GLY A 51 0.90 -7.84 -2.82
N SER A 52 0.29 -8.90 -2.29
CA SER A 52 0.67 -9.54 -1.03
C SER A 52 0.61 -11.06 -1.18
N PRO A 53 1.44 -11.82 -0.45
CA PRO A 53 1.26 -13.27 -0.33
C PRO A 53 0.00 -13.66 0.45
N THR A 54 -0.62 -12.74 1.20
CA THR A 54 -1.84 -13.00 1.97
C THR A 54 -3.08 -12.90 1.09
N SER A 55 -3.96 -13.89 1.20
CA SER A 55 -5.25 -13.87 0.49
C SER A 55 -6.24 -12.90 1.14
N VAL A 56 -6.97 -12.18 0.29
CA VAL A 56 -8.16 -11.38 0.65
C VAL A 56 -9.47 -12.07 0.22
N ALA A 57 -9.40 -13.29 -0.31
CA ALA A 57 -10.56 -14.00 -0.82
C ALA A 57 -11.47 -14.46 0.33
N THR A 58 -12.79 -14.35 0.15
CA THR A 58 -13.79 -14.82 1.12
C THR A 58 -13.55 -16.28 1.49
N GLY A 59 -13.59 -16.59 2.79
CA GLY A 59 -13.30 -17.93 3.33
C GLY A 59 -11.81 -18.27 3.47
N HIS A 60 -10.91 -17.42 2.96
CA HIS A 60 -9.46 -17.54 3.07
C HIS A 60 -8.78 -16.26 3.56
N CYS A 61 -9.56 -15.23 3.88
CA CYS A 61 -9.07 -13.95 4.36
C CYS A 61 -8.57 -14.10 5.79
N LEU A 62 -7.31 -13.75 6.02
CA LEU A 62 -6.73 -13.72 7.36
C LEU A 62 -7.09 -12.39 8.04
N ALA A 63 -7.20 -12.38 9.37
CA ALA A 63 -7.54 -11.17 10.12
C ALA A 63 -6.70 -9.92 9.77
N PRO A 64 -5.37 -10.01 9.53
CA PRO A 64 -4.59 -8.85 9.08
C PRO A 64 -4.98 -8.31 7.70
N ALA A 65 -5.51 -9.17 6.82
CA ALA A 65 -6.01 -8.78 5.51
C ALA A 65 -7.41 -8.15 5.60
N GLU A 66 -8.26 -8.61 6.52
CA GLU A 66 -9.55 -7.94 6.83
C GLU A 66 -9.35 -6.53 7.37
N ASP A 67 -8.37 -6.35 8.27
CA ASP A 67 -8.02 -5.03 8.83
C ASP A 67 -7.48 -4.08 7.75
N GLU A 68 -6.63 -4.57 6.84
CA GLU A 68 -6.17 -3.79 5.68
C GLU A 68 -7.33 -3.35 4.79
N ILE A 69 -8.26 -4.25 4.46
CA ILE A 69 -9.45 -3.91 3.68
C ILE A 69 -10.26 -2.82 4.38
N ARG A 70 -10.40 -2.90 5.70
CA ARG A 70 -11.09 -1.87 6.51
C ARG A 70 -10.36 -0.52 6.43
N LEU A 71 -9.04 -0.51 6.66
CA LEU A 71 -8.23 0.72 6.59
C LEU A 71 -8.31 1.38 5.21
N VAL A 72 -8.20 0.60 4.12
CA VAL A 72 -8.31 1.13 2.75
C VAL A 72 -9.71 1.68 2.49
N LYS A 73 -10.77 1.05 3.00
CA LYS A 73 -12.15 1.57 2.89
C LYS A 73 -12.36 2.87 3.66
N GLU A 74 -11.69 3.04 4.80
CA GLU A 74 -11.78 4.27 5.61
C GLU A 74 -10.99 5.44 5.01
N TRP A 75 -10.01 5.15 4.15
CA TRP A 75 -9.16 6.15 3.51
C TRP A 75 -9.82 6.82 2.29
N VAL A 76 -10.78 6.15 1.63
CA VAL A 76 -11.52 6.62 0.43
C VAL A 76 -12.79 7.37 0.83
#